data_AF-A0A938Y1J2-F1
#
_entry.id   AF-A0A938Y1J2-F1
#
_cell.length_a   1.000
_cell.length_b   1.000
_cell.length_c   1.000
_cell.angle_alpha   90.00
_cell.angle_beta   90.00
_cell.angle_gamma   90.00
#
_symmetry.space_group_name_H-M   'P 1'
#
loop_
_entity.id
_entity.type
_entity.pdbx_description
1 polymer ?
#
loop_
_entity_poly.entity_id
_entity_poly.type
_entity_poly.pdbx_seq_one_letter_code
_entity_poly.pdbx_strand_id
1 'polypeptide(L)' 'MAKQLAFHETMELTEIMNFKSVCLTKSTVSQALVTDEALRSLLQQDVQTTQRQIGELQGFLS' A
#
# COMPACT_ATOMS: atom_id res chain seq x y z
N MET A 1 16.53 -7.56 19.49
CA MET A 1 15.28 -7.23 20.22
C MET A 1 14.36 -6.56 19.23
N ALA A 2 13.26 -7.22 18.82
CA ALA A 2 12.22 -6.54 18.07
C ALA A 2 11.65 -5.47 19.01
N LYS A 3 11.81 -4.20 18.64
CA LYS A 3 11.27 -3.09 19.44
C LYS A 3 9.76 -3.14 19.24
N GLN A 4 9.06 -3.68 20.24
CA GLN A 4 7.60 -3.80 20.19
C GLN A 4 7.03 -2.38 20.08
N LEU A 5 6.22 -2.15 19.04
CA LEU A 5 5.60 -0.85 18.80
C LEU A 5 4.74 -0.47 20.00
N ALA A 6 4.81 0.79 20.42
CA ALA A 6 3.88 1.33 21.38
C ALA A 6 2.45 1.31 20.81
N PHE A 7 1.45 1.41 21.69
CA PHE A 7 0.05 1.38 21.29
C PHE A 7 -0.29 2.43 20.22
N HIS A 8 0.20 3.67 20.37
CA HIS A 8 -0.01 4.74 19.38
C HIS A 8 0.66 4.42 18.04
N GLU A 9 1.91 3.93 18.04
CA GLU A 9 2.63 3.55 16.82
C GLU A 9 1.92 2.41 16.08
N THR A 10 1.35 1.45 16.81
CA THR A 10 0.55 0.35 16.25
C THR A 10 -0.73 0.87 15.59
N MET A 11 -1.42 1.82 16.23
CA MET A 11 -2.62 2.45 15.65
C MET A 11 -2.27 3.25 14.41
N GLU A 12 -1.27 4.13 14.47
CA GLU A 12 -0.80 4.92 13.32
C GLU A 12 -0.37 4.03 12.16
N LEU A 13 0.35 2.93 12.43
CA LEU A 13 0.76 1.97 11.41
C LEU A 13 -0.45 1.30 10.74
N THR A 14 -1.48 0.97 11.52
CA THR A 14 -2.73 0.40 11.01
C THR A 14 -3.50 1.41 10.15
N GLU A 15 -3.53 2.68 10.56
CA GLU A 15 -4.13 3.78 9.78
C GLU A 15 -3.41 3.96 8.43
N ILE A 16 -2.07 3.96 8.43
CA ILE A 16 -1.26 4.04 7.20
C ILE A 16 -1.52 2.83 6.30
N MET A 17 -1.63 1.62 6.88
CA MET A 17 -1.91 0.40 6.12
C MET A 17 -3.31 0.43 5.48
N ASN A 18 -4.31 0.92 6.21
CA ASN A 18 -5.67 1.12 5.69
C ASN A 18 -5.67 2.14 4.55
N PHE A 19 -4.96 3.26 4.73
CA PHE A 19 -4.81 4.27 3.69
C PHE A 19 -4.17 3.69 2.41
N LYS A 20 -3.07 2.94 2.54
CA LYS A 20 -2.42 2.29 1.40
C LYS A 20 -3.32 1.25 0.73
N SER A 21 -4.17 0.54 1.47
CA SER A 21 -5.14 -0.41 0.91
C SER A 21 -6.19 0.28 0.04
N VAL A 22 -6.65 1.47 0.45
CA VAL A 22 -7.52 2.33 -0.37
C VAL A 22 -6.80 2.81 -1.63
N CYS A 23 -5.55 3.26 -1.52
CA CYS A 23 -4.73 3.64 -2.67
C CYS A 23 -4.55 2.47 -3.66
N LEU A 24 -4.21 1.28 -3.17
CA LEU A 24 -4.06 0.09 -3.99
C LEU A 24 -5.32 -0.23 -4.78
N THR A 25 -6.48 -0.20 -4.12
CA THR A 25 -7.78 -0.42 -4.76
C THR A 25 -8.01 0.61 -5.86
N LYS A 26 -7.77 1.90 -5.55
CA LYS A 26 -7.93 2.99 -6.50
C LYS A 26 -7.04 2.82 -7.74
N SER A 27 -5.74 2.58 -7.54
CA SER A 27 -4.79 2.39 -8.65
C SER A 27 -5.10 1.15 -9.47
N THR A 28 -5.55 0.07 -8.84
CA THR A 28 -5.97 -1.17 -9.53
C THR A 28 -7.20 -0.93 -10.41
N VAL A 29 -8.23 -0.26 -9.89
CA VAL A 29 -9.43 0.08 -10.66
C VAL A 29 -9.08 1.05 -11.80
N SER A 30 -8.28 2.08 -11.53
CA SER A 30 -7.84 3.03 -12.55
C SER A 30 -7.01 2.35 -13.65
N GLN A 31 -6.14 1.40 -13.30
CA GLN A 31 -5.36 0.63 -14.27
C GLN A 31 -6.26 -0.17 -15.22
N ALA A 32 -7.36 -0.72 -14.72
CA ALA A 32 -8.28 -1.50 -15.53
C ALA A 32 -9.12 -0.64 -16.49
N LEU A 33 -9.31 0.64 -16.18
CA LEU A 33 -10.16 1.57 -16.94
C LEU A 33 -9.39 2.47 -17.91
N VAL A 34 -8.09 2.68 -17.68
CA VAL A 34 -7.29 3.59 -18.49
C VAL A 34 -6.93 2.98 -19.85
N THR A 35 -7.05 3.79 -20.90
CA THR A 35 -6.73 3.40 -22.28
C THR A 35 -5.31 3.80 -22.70
N ASP A 36 -4.76 4.86 -22.10
CA ASP A 36 -3.40 5.32 -22.35
C ASP A 36 -2.38 4.31 -21.79
N GLU A 37 -1.52 3.77 -22.66
CA GLU A 37 -0.57 2.70 -22.30
C GLU A 37 0.53 3.18 -21.35
N ALA A 38 0.98 4.43 -21.50
CA ALA A 38 2.01 4.99 -20.62
C ALA A 38 1.47 5.15 -19.20
N LEU A 39 0.27 5.70 -19.05
CA LEU A 39 -0.41 5.84 -17.77
C LEU A 39 -0.76 4.48 -17.16
N ARG A 40 -1.16 3.49 -17.98
CA ARG A 40 -1.38 2.11 -17.51
C ARG A 40 -0.13 1.49 -16.92
N SER A 41 1.03 1.70 -17.56
CA SER A 41 2.32 1.22 -17.06
C SER A 41 2.70 1.86 -15.72
N LEU A 42 2.50 3.18 -15.59
CA LEU A 42 2.71 3.89 -14.32
C LEU A 42 1.81 3.35 -13.19
N LEU A 43 0.53 3.13 -13.48
CA LEU A 43 -0.40 2.53 -12.51
C LEU A 43 -0.02 1.08 -12.17
N GLN A 44 0.52 0.31 -13.12
CA GLN A 44 1.03 -1.03 -12.84
C GLN A 44 2.20 -1.03 -11.86
N GLN A 45 3.13 -0.10 -12.06
CA GLN A 45 4.26 0.10 -11.16
C GLN A 45 3.77 0.53 -9.77
N ASP A 46 2.78 1.42 -9.70
CA ASP A 46 2.19 1.88 -8.44
C ASP A 46 1.50 0.74 -7.66
N VAL A 47 0.72 -0.11 -8.35
CA VAL A 47 0.10 -1.31 -7.76
C VAL A 47 1.14 -2.25 -7.16
N GLN A 48 2.19 -2.58 -7.92
CA GLN A 48 3.26 -3.47 -7.45
C GLN A 48 4.03 -2.88 -6.25
N THR A 49 4.32 -1.58 -6.32
CA THR A 49 5.05 -0.86 -5.26
C THR A 49 4.20 -0.81 -3.98
N THR A 50 2.91 -0.50 -4.11
CA THR A 50 1.99 -0.41 -2.97
C THR A 50 1.77 -1.78 -2.31
N GLN A 51 1.65 -2.85 -3.09
CA GLN A 51 1.57 -4.22 -2.55
C GLN A 51 2.79 -4.59 -1.72
N ARG A 52 4.00 -4.27 -2.21
CA ARG A 52 5.25 -4.50 -1.47
C ARG A 52 5.27 -3.71 -0.15
N GLN A 53 4.93 -2.43 -0.22
CA GLN A 53 4.89 -1.56 0.95
C GLN A 53 3.91 -2.06 2.01
N ILE A 54 2.72 -2.53 1.61
CA ILE A 54 1.77 -3.13 2.57
C ILE A 54 2.38 -4.36 3.25
N GLY A 55 3.08 -5.23 2.50
CA GLY A 55 3.77 -6.38 3.08
C GLY A 55 4.89 -5.99 4.05
N GLU A 56 5.67 -4.97 3.71
CA GLU A 56 6.68 -4.40 4.61
C GLU A 56 6.05 -3.84 5.89
N LEU A 57 4.91 -3.12 5.77
CA LEU A 57 4.18 -2.57 6.92
C LEU A 57 3.59 -3.67 7.82
N GLN A 58 3.08 -4.75 7.24
CA GLN A 58 2.62 -5.92 8.00
C GLN A 58 3.75 -6.60 8.77
N GLY A 59 4.97 -6.58 8.23
CA GLY A 59 6.16 -7.10 8.90
C GLY A 59 6.50 -6.39 10.22
N PHE A 60 6.10 -5.12 10.39
CA PHE A 60 6.32 -4.38 11.65
C PHE A 60 5.27 -4.70 12.73
N LEU A 61 4.12 -5.29 12.37
CA LEU A 61 3.08 -5.72 13.31
C LEU A 61 3.27 -7.17 13.80
N SER A 62 4.24 -7.89 13.25
CA SER A 62 4.50 -9.32 13.52
C SER A 62 5.51 -9.55 14.65
#